data_AF-A0A965ACA3-F1
#
_entry.id   AF-A0A965ACA3-F1
#
_cell.length_a   1.000
_cell.length_b   1.000
_cell.length_c   1.000
_cell.angle_alpha   90.00
_cell.angle_beta   90.00
_cell.angle_gamma   90.00
#
_symmetry.space_group_name_H-M   'P 1'
#
loop_
_entity.id
_entity.type
_entity.pdbx_description
1 polymer ?
#
loop_
_entity_poly.entity_id
_entity_poly.type
_entity_poly.pdbx_seq_one_letter_code
_entity_poly.pdbx_strand_id
1 'polypeptide(L)'
;MYQPDAVAVARLGGNDYLFTANEGDAREWPCLMGGTDSTVAEAEDVRYGSNGTNTSLKTNATLGRLAVTPFTPATVLGTNVTTKTTFADAYSFGARSFSVWKAPIFEGVFPAELVYDSGNLIEKKVLEVNPTFFNADWSTSTGVANAADTRSDNKGPEPEGIAYGKAFNKNWLVVGLERDGGIMLFEVSDPAAPVFVQYITTTDWQGSMLSTPKSSGDVSPEGILFIEAKDSPSKKPLVIVSYELSGTVAIFELNSK
;
A
#
# COMPACT_ATOMS: atom_id res chain seq x y z
N MET A 1 -6.35 -0.50 -9.58
CA MET A 1 -5.44 -1.23 -10.49
C MET A 1 -4.43 -1.99 -9.65
N TYR A 2 -3.86 -3.12 -10.09
CA TYR A 2 -2.71 -3.68 -9.38
C TYR A 2 -1.46 -2.87 -9.72
N GLN A 3 -0.99 -2.09 -8.75
CA GLN A 3 0.11 -1.14 -8.87
C GLN A 3 1.00 -1.34 -7.66
N PRO A 4 1.95 -2.27 -7.74
CA PRO A 4 2.71 -2.65 -6.58
C PRO A 4 3.89 -1.72 -6.33
N ASP A 5 4.09 -1.34 -5.08
CA ASP A 5 5.29 -0.62 -4.67
C ASP A 5 6.40 -1.63 -4.30
N ALA A 6 6.13 -2.50 -3.32
CA ALA A 6 7.05 -3.58 -2.96
C ALA A 6 6.65 -4.96 -3.51
N VAL A 7 7.66 -5.79 -3.74
CA VAL A 7 7.53 -7.19 -4.15
C VAL A 7 8.40 -8.09 -3.28
N ALA A 8 7.79 -9.12 -2.69
CA ALA A 8 8.50 -10.24 -2.06
C ALA A 8 8.39 -11.49 -2.92
N VAL A 9 9.43 -12.33 -2.92
CA VAL A 9 9.47 -13.56 -3.74
C VAL A 9 9.74 -14.76 -2.85
N ALA A 10 9.01 -15.85 -3.06
CA ALA A 10 9.26 -17.13 -2.41
C ALA A 10 9.12 -18.31 -3.38
N ARG A 11 9.95 -19.33 -3.18
CA ARG A 11 9.81 -20.60 -3.89
C ARG A 11 9.07 -21.62 -3.03
N LEU A 12 7.89 -22.04 -3.50
CA LEU A 12 6.99 -22.98 -2.81
C LEU A 12 6.52 -24.05 -3.79
N GLY A 13 6.64 -25.33 -3.41
CA GLY A 13 6.16 -26.44 -4.24
C GLY A 13 6.71 -26.44 -5.68
N GLY A 14 7.95 -25.96 -5.89
CA GLY A 14 8.57 -25.88 -7.21
C GLY A 14 8.07 -24.75 -8.12
N ASN A 15 7.32 -23.78 -7.59
CA ASN A 15 6.93 -22.56 -8.32
C ASN A 15 7.48 -21.33 -7.61
N ASP A 16 7.70 -20.25 -8.35
CA ASP A 16 7.98 -18.94 -7.78
C ASP A 16 6.66 -18.22 -7.52
N TYR A 17 6.54 -17.65 -6.34
CA TYR A 17 5.41 -16.83 -5.93
C TYR A 17 5.89 -15.42 -5.69
N LEU A 18 5.21 -14.45 -6.31
CA LEU A 18 5.43 -13.03 -6.11
C LEU A 18 4.28 -12.52 -5.23
N PHE A 19 4.63 -11.88 -4.12
CA PHE A 19 3.70 -11.19 -3.25
C PHE A 19 3.88 -9.70 -3.48
N THR A 20 2.82 -9.00 -3.86
CA THR A 20 2.90 -7.61 -4.30
C THR A 20 2.00 -6.73 -3.44
N ALA A 21 2.53 -5.67 -2.86
CA ALA A 21 1.76 -4.72 -2.06
C ALA A 21 1.27 -3.58 -2.94
N ASN A 22 -0.05 -3.52 -3.18
CA ASN A 22 -0.66 -2.64 -4.19
C ASN A 22 -1.06 -1.29 -3.60
N GLU A 23 -0.06 -0.47 -3.28
CA GLU A 23 -0.20 0.88 -2.72
C GLU A 23 -0.97 1.78 -3.70
N GLY A 24 -0.48 1.93 -4.93
CA GLY A 24 -1.17 2.65 -5.98
C GLY A 24 -0.61 4.01 -6.29
N ASP A 25 0.71 4.17 -6.21
CA ASP A 25 1.31 5.46 -6.49
C ASP A 25 0.97 6.04 -7.86
N ALA A 26 0.70 7.34 -7.85
CA ALA A 26 0.40 8.08 -9.04
C ALA A 26 1.71 8.53 -9.70
N ARG A 27 1.67 8.71 -11.01
CA ARG A 27 2.75 9.39 -11.71
C ARG A 27 2.75 10.86 -11.32
N GLU A 28 3.90 11.36 -10.87
CA GLU A 28 4.06 12.76 -10.46
C GLU A 28 5.33 13.37 -11.08
N TRP A 29 5.16 14.33 -11.99
CA TRP A 29 6.27 15.11 -12.53
C TRP A 29 5.80 16.45 -13.09
N PRO A 30 6.71 17.42 -13.24
CA PRO A 30 6.36 18.70 -13.83
C PRO A 30 5.78 18.57 -15.24
N CYS A 31 4.76 19.37 -15.53
CA CYS A 31 4.07 19.43 -16.82
C CYS A 31 3.31 18.15 -17.22
N LEU A 32 3.19 17.13 -16.35
CA LEU A 32 2.44 15.89 -16.63
C LEU A 32 1.02 16.18 -17.10
N MET A 33 0.37 17.13 -16.44
CA MET A 33 -1.02 17.50 -16.65
C MET A 33 -1.16 18.75 -17.54
N GLY A 34 -0.12 19.06 -18.32
CA GLY A 34 -0.09 20.18 -19.25
C GLY A 34 0.24 21.52 -18.60
N GLY A 35 0.72 21.55 -17.36
CA GLY A 35 1.35 22.73 -16.78
C GLY A 35 2.61 23.14 -17.54
N THR A 36 3.08 24.34 -17.24
CA THR A 36 4.29 24.91 -17.85
C THR A 36 5.40 25.20 -16.83
N ASP A 37 5.12 25.02 -15.55
CA ASP A 37 6.09 25.24 -14.49
C ASP A 37 6.88 23.96 -14.25
N SER A 38 8.17 23.98 -14.59
CA SER A 38 9.07 22.83 -14.43
C SER A 38 9.46 22.54 -12.98
N THR A 39 9.03 23.37 -12.01
CA THR A 39 9.37 23.23 -10.59
C THR A 39 8.23 22.66 -9.75
N VAL A 40 7.03 22.55 -10.32
CA VAL A 40 5.84 22.06 -9.63
C VAL A 40 5.48 20.70 -10.19
N ALA A 41 5.52 19.66 -9.35
CA ALA A 41 5.05 18.34 -9.72
C ALA A 41 3.53 18.35 -9.93
N GLU A 42 3.06 17.68 -10.98
CA GLU A 42 1.65 17.47 -11.26
C GLU A 42 1.37 15.97 -11.14
N ALA A 43 0.39 15.60 -10.32
CA ALA A 43 -0.07 14.23 -10.18
C ALA A 43 -1.22 13.94 -11.16
N GLU A 44 -1.28 12.71 -11.67
CA GLU A 44 -2.36 12.26 -12.56
C GLU A 44 -3.65 11.80 -11.84
N ASP A 45 -3.76 12.02 -10.53
CA ASP A 45 -4.84 11.55 -9.66
C ASP A 45 -6.05 12.49 -9.61
N VAL A 46 -6.67 12.70 -10.77
CA VAL A 46 -7.85 13.57 -10.89
C VAL A 46 -9.10 12.98 -10.23
N ARG A 47 -10.06 13.85 -9.89
CA ARG A 47 -11.34 13.43 -9.27
C ARG A 47 -12.35 13.05 -10.35
N TYR A 48 -12.99 11.89 -10.21
CA TYR A 48 -14.04 11.46 -11.15
C TYR A 48 -15.18 12.49 -11.25
N GLY A 49 -15.54 13.14 -10.14
CA GLY A 49 -16.61 14.15 -10.11
C GLY A 49 -16.33 15.38 -10.97
N SER A 50 -15.07 15.68 -11.26
CA SER A 50 -14.68 16.76 -12.17
C SER A 50 -14.61 16.26 -13.61
N ASN A 51 -13.96 15.11 -13.83
CA ASN A 51 -13.51 14.69 -15.15
C ASN A 51 -14.35 13.58 -15.80
N GLY A 52 -15.08 12.79 -15.03
CA GLY A 52 -15.95 11.73 -15.54
C GLY A 52 -17.08 12.29 -16.40
N THR A 53 -17.45 11.56 -17.45
CA THR A 53 -18.54 11.92 -18.37
C THR A 53 -19.91 11.42 -17.91
N ASN A 54 -19.97 10.36 -17.09
CA ASN A 54 -21.23 9.85 -16.55
C ASN A 54 -21.72 10.71 -15.37
N THR A 55 -22.67 11.61 -15.64
CA THR A 55 -23.22 12.56 -14.67
C THR A 55 -23.80 11.92 -13.41
N SER A 56 -24.35 10.70 -13.50
CA SER A 56 -24.91 9.99 -12.35
C SER A 56 -23.85 9.57 -11.31
N LEU A 57 -22.60 9.40 -11.76
CA LEU A 57 -21.45 8.99 -10.93
C LEU A 57 -20.60 10.17 -10.43
N LYS A 58 -20.92 11.41 -10.84
CA LYS A 58 -20.13 12.61 -10.48
C LYS A 58 -20.43 13.12 -9.07
N THR A 59 -21.44 12.60 -8.39
CA THR A 59 -21.80 13.06 -7.05
C THR A 59 -20.88 12.48 -5.99
N ASN A 60 -20.62 13.25 -4.91
CA ASN A 60 -19.80 12.77 -3.78
C ASN A 60 -20.37 11.54 -3.06
N ALA A 61 -21.66 11.26 -3.23
CA ALA A 61 -22.30 10.05 -2.71
C ALA A 61 -21.99 8.79 -3.55
N THR A 62 -21.36 8.97 -4.71
CA THR A 62 -21.00 7.90 -5.65
C THR A 62 -19.49 7.91 -5.89
N LEU A 63 -19.02 8.13 -7.12
CA LEU A 63 -17.59 8.16 -7.44
C LEU A 63 -17.00 9.57 -7.42
N GLY A 64 -17.80 10.62 -7.16
CA GLY A 64 -17.39 11.99 -7.35
C GLY A 64 -16.06 12.37 -6.68
N ARG A 65 -15.79 11.81 -5.50
CA ARG A 65 -14.54 12.05 -4.78
C ARG A 65 -13.40 11.11 -5.16
N LEU A 66 -13.67 9.98 -5.81
CA LEU A 66 -12.66 8.96 -6.09
C LEU A 66 -11.56 9.54 -6.99
N ALA A 67 -10.31 9.41 -6.53
CA ALA A 67 -9.10 9.66 -7.30
C ALA A 67 -8.95 8.56 -8.35
N VAL A 68 -8.82 8.98 -9.60
CA VAL A 68 -8.76 8.11 -10.77
C VAL A 68 -7.77 8.67 -11.78
N THR A 69 -7.26 7.80 -12.65
CA THR A 69 -6.52 8.20 -13.84
C THR A 69 -7.34 7.97 -15.11
N PRO A 70 -7.28 8.88 -16.09
CA PRO A 70 -7.78 8.62 -17.44
C PRO A 70 -6.84 7.75 -18.28
N PHE A 71 -5.60 7.58 -17.84
CA PHE A 71 -4.60 6.84 -18.58
C PHE A 71 -4.83 5.34 -18.40
N THR A 72 -4.97 4.63 -19.52
CA THR A 72 -4.76 3.19 -19.50
C THR A 72 -3.31 2.92 -19.11
N PRO A 73 -2.99 1.91 -18.28
CA PRO A 73 -1.69 1.75 -17.63
C PRO A 73 -0.47 1.56 -18.57
N ALA A 74 -0.63 1.71 -19.89
CA ALA A 74 0.44 1.60 -20.87
C ALA A 74 0.36 2.58 -22.06
N THR A 75 -0.48 3.62 -22.05
CA THR A 75 -0.60 4.52 -23.22
C THR A 75 -0.43 5.99 -22.85
N VAL A 76 0.82 6.46 -22.93
CA VAL A 76 1.14 7.89 -23.01
C VAL A 76 0.93 8.34 -24.45
N LEU A 77 -0.33 8.44 -24.90
CA LEU A 77 -0.60 9.20 -26.12
C LEU A 77 -0.43 10.68 -25.78
N GLY A 78 0.44 11.36 -26.53
CA GLY A 78 0.99 12.70 -26.28
C GLY A 78 0.00 13.88 -26.33
N THR A 79 -1.18 13.72 -25.73
CA THR A 79 -2.13 14.81 -25.51
C THR A 79 -2.14 15.13 -24.02
N ASN A 80 -1.87 16.37 -23.66
CA ASN A 80 -1.88 16.81 -22.26
C ASN A 80 -3.24 16.50 -21.62
N VAL A 81 -3.22 15.73 -20.53
CA VAL A 81 -4.40 15.54 -19.69
C VAL A 81 -4.44 16.70 -18.72
N THR A 82 -5.45 17.55 -18.80
CA THR A 82 -5.62 18.68 -17.86
C THR A 82 -6.72 18.37 -16.86
N THR A 83 -6.90 19.21 -15.84
CA THR A 83 -8.06 19.15 -14.94
C THR A 83 -9.42 19.28 -15.65
N LYS A 84 -9.44 19.71 -16.92
CA LYS A 84 -10.64 19.80 -17.76
C LYS A 84 -10.80 18.63 -18.73
N THR A 85 -9.82 17.75 -18.85
CA THR A 85 -9.87 16.60 -19.76
C THR A 85 -10.92 15.62 -19.24
N THR A 86 -11.91 15.30 -20.08
CA THR A 86 -13.00 14.39 -19.71
C THR A 86 -12.77 12.98 -20.24
N PHE A 87 -13.21 11.97 -19.50
CA PHE A 87 -13.06 10.57 -19.88
C PHE A 87 -14.34 9.75 -19.66
N ALA A 88 -14.49 8.70 -20.47
CA ALA A 88 -15.55 7.69 -20.30
C ALA A 88 -15.11 6.63 -19.29
N ASP A 89 -13.92 6.07 -19.50
CA ASP A 89 -13.32 5.08 -18.62
C ASP A 89 -12.43 5.74 -17.58
N ALA A 90 -12.44 5.20 -16.37
CA ALA A 90 -11.67 5.71 -15.23
C ALA A 90 -11.10 4.53 -14.46
N TYR A 91 -9.86 4.67 -14.00
CA TYR A 91 -9.16 3.60 -13.29
C TYR A 91 -8.75 4.11 -11.91
N SER A 92 -9.16 3.40 -10.86
CA SER A 92 -8.75 3.73 -9.50
C SER A 92 -7.31 3.30 -9.26
N PHE A 93 -6.59 4.14 -8.52
CA PHE A 93 -5.24 3.84 -8.07
C PHE A 93 -5.22 2.77 -7.00
N GLY A 94 -4.21 1.90 -7.11
CA GLY A 94 -4.02 0.80 -6.20
C GLY A 94 -5.17 -0.20 -6.26
N ALA A 95 -4.94 -1.37 -5.69
CA ALA A 95 -6.00 -2.31 -5.36
C ALA A 95 -6.30 -2.27 -3.86
N ARG A 96 -5.53 -1.48 -3.09
CA ARG A 96 -5.59 -1.38 -1.62
C ARG A 96 -5.49 -2.75 -0.95
N SER A 97 -4.74 -3.63 -1.61
CA SER A 97 -4.63 -5.05 -1.33
C SER A 97 -3.17 -5.45 -1.40
N PHE A 98 -2.87 -6.67 -0.95
CA PHE A 98 -1.75 -7.40 -1.51
C PHE A 98 -2.26 -8.49 -2.45
N SER A 99 -1.48 -8.81 -3.47
CA SER A 99 -1.77 -9.90 -4.41
C SER A 99 -0.68 -10.96 -4.34
N VAL A 100 -1.06 -12.19 -4.69
CA VAL A 100 -0.15 -13.31 -4.84
C VAL A 100 -0.23 -13.80 -6.27
N TRP A 101 0.93 -13.85 -6.92
CA TRP A 101 1.09 -14.29 -8.29
C TRP A 101 1.96 -15.54 -8.32
N LYS A 102 1.61 -16.49 -9.17
CA LYS A 102 2.38 -17.71 -9.40
C LYS A 102 3.06 -17.62 -10.75
N ALA A 103 4.38 -17.76 -10.76
CA ALA A 103 5.20 -17.78 -11.96
C ALA A 103 5.83 -19.19 -12.15
N PRO A 104 5.81 -19.74 -13.37
CA PRO A 104 6.52 -20.98 -13.67
C PRO A 104 8.04 -20.78 -13.58
N ILE A 105 8.77 -21.85 -13.22
CA ILE A 105 10.23 -21.84 -13.03
C ILE A 105 11.03 -22.20 -14.30
N PHE A 106 10.37 -22.41 -15.43
CA PHE A 106 11.04 -22.71 -16.69
C PHE A 106 11.31 -21.42 -17.49
N GLU A 107 12.48 -21.38 -18.10
CA GLU A 107 12.95 -20.24 -18.92
C GLU A 107 11.92 -19.86 -20.00
N GLY A 108 11.60 -18.58 -20.08
CA GLY A 108 10.71 -17.99 -21.08
C GLY A 108 9.86 -16.84 -20.55
N VAL A 109 9.03 -16.26 -21.42
CA VAL A 109 8.11 -15.17 -21.06
C VAL A 109 6.72 -15.76 -20.87
N PHE A 110 6.32 -15.92 -19.61
CA PHE A 110 5.00 -16.44 -19.26
C PHE A 110 4.28 -15.44 -18.35
N PRO A 111 2.96 -15.23 -18.54
CA PRO A 111 2.19 -14.42 -17.62
C PRO A 111 2.20 -15.10 -16.24
N ALA A 112 2.39 -14.31 -15.19
CA ALA A 112 2.16 -14.79 -13.83
C ALA A 112 0.65 -14.94 -13.61
N GLU A 113 0.24 -16.05 -13.01
CA GLU A 113 -1.15 -16.33 -12.67
C GLU A 113 -1.50 -15.64 -11.34
N LEU A 114 -2.54 -14.79 -11.31
CA LEU A 114 -3.07 -14.27 -10.06
C LEU A 114 -3.75 -15.41 -9.29
N VAL A 115 -3.18 -15.83 -8.17
CA VAL A 115 -3.71 -16.94 -7.35
C VAL A 115 -4.51 -16.45 -6.14
N TYR A 116 -4.24 -15.23 -5.66
CA TYR A 116 -4.97 -14.62 -4.56
C TYR A 116 -4.87 -13.09 -4.63
N ASP A 117 -5.92 -12.41 -4.20
CA ASP A 117 -5.90 -10.98 -3.89
C ASP A 117 -6.65 -10.75 -2.59
N SER A 118 -6.12 -9.92 -1.70
CA SER A 118 -6.75 -9.68 -0.40
C SER A 118 -8.05 -8.88 -0.49
N GLY A 119 -8.34 -8.27 -1.65
CA GLY A 119 -9.48 -7.38 -1.83
C GLY A 119 -9.55 -6.34 -0.70
N ASN A 120 -10.74 -6.20 -0.11
CA ASN A 120 -10.99 -5.25 0.97
C ASN A 120 -10.65 -5.75 2.39
N LEU A 121 -9.89 -6.84 2.53
CA LEU A 121 -9.56 -7.41 3.85
C LEU A 121 -8.79 -6.41 4.72
N ILE A 122 -7.81 -5.72 4.13
CA ILE A 122 -6.96 -4.74 4.84
C ILE A 122 -7.82 -3.63 5.43
N GLU A 123 -8.61 -2.94 4.59
CA GLU A 123 -9.51 -1.86 5.05
C GLU A 123 -10.50 -2.34 6.12
N LYS A 124 -11.09 -3.54 5.95
CA LYS A 124 -11.98 -4.09 6.98
C LYS A 124 -11.28 -4.29 8.32
N LYS A 125 -10.02 -4.76 8.30
CA LYS A 125 -9.25 -4.98 9.53
C LYS A 125 -8.80 -3.67 10.16
N VAL A 126 -8.37 -2.70 9.36
CA VAL A 126 -8.06 -1.35 9.85
C VAL A 126 -9.29 -0.71 10.50
N LEU A 127 -10.47 -0.79 9.87
CA LEU A 127 -11.72 -0.29 10.45
C LEU A 127 -12.09 -0.99 11.77
N GLU A 128 -11.84 -2.29 11.88
CA GLU A 128 -12.11 -3.08 13.09
C GLU A 128 -11.22 -2.64 14.26
N VAL A 129 -9.93 -2.40 14.01
CA VAL A 129 -8.95 -2.11 15.07
C VAL A 129 -8.81 -0.63 15.39
N ASN A 130 -9.05 0.26 14.42
CA ASN A 130 -8.87 1.70 14.56
C ASN A 130 -9.95 2.50 13.82
N PRO A 131 -11.23 2.41 14.24
CA PRO A 131 -12.32 3.11 13.57
C PRO A 131 -12.21 4.64 13.68
N THR A 132 -11.56 5.17 14.71
CA THR A 132 -11.44 6.60 14.97
C THR A 132 -10.56 7.31 13.96
N PHE A 133 -9.50 6.65 13.48
CA PHE A 133 -8.57 7.17 12.47
C PHE A 133 -8.59 6.33 11.19
N PHE A 134 -9.73 5.67 10.92
CA PHE A 134 -9.89 4.85 9.73
C PHE A 134 -9.57 5.66 8.46
N ASN A 135 -8.63 5.16 7.64
CA ASN A 135 -8.18 5.83 6.43
C ASN A 135 -7.82 7.32 6.64
N ALA A 136 -7.29 7.66 7.81
CA ALA A 136 -6.61 8.92 8.07
C ALA A 136 -5.15 8.85 7.60
N ASP A 137 -4.50 10.01 7.53
CA ASP A 137 -3.07 10.17 7.26
C ASP A 137 -2.46 11.25 8.18
N TRP A 138 -1.18 11.54 8.00
CA TRP A 138 -0.44 12.49 8.82
C TRP A 138 -0.15 13.78 8.07
N SER A 139 -0.31 14.92 8.75
CA SER A 139 0.13 16.21 8.21
C SER A 139 1.64 16.35 8.35
N THR A 140 2.37 16.36 7.24
CA THR A 140 3.83 16.59 7.24
C THR A 140 4.22 18.01 7.68
N SER A 141 3.28 18.96 7.61
CA SER A 141 3.50 20.36 8.01
C SER A 141 3.28 20.60 9.51
N THR A 142 2.23 20.02 10.09
CA THR A 142 1.88 20.23 11.50
C THR A 142 2.35 19.08 12.40
N GLY A 143 2.63 17.92 11.81
CA GLY A 143 3.07 16.72 12.50
C GLY A 143 1.98 15.99 13.25
N VAL A 144 0.70 16.33 13.08
CA VAL A 144 -0.44 15.67 13.74
C VAL A 144 -1.31 14.96 12.71
N ALA A 145 -2.14 14.02 13.18
CA ALA A 145 -3.09 13.30 12.35
C ALA A 145 -4.08 14.24 11.65
N ASN A 146 -4.36 13.97 10.38
CA ASN A 146 -5.49 14.55 9.66
C ASN A 146 -6.81 13.91 10.12
N ALA A 147 -7.92 14.43 9.61
CA ALA A 147 -9.23 13.87 9.88
C ALA A 147 -9.35 12.41 9.36
N ALA A 148 -10.23 11.63 9.99
CA ALA A 148 -10.57 10.31 9.50
C ALA A 148 -11.17 10.35 8.10
N ASP A 149 -11.02 9.24 7.38
CA ASP A 149 -11.61 8.98 6.06
C ASP A 149 -11.11 9.90 4.93
N THR A 150 -10.00 10.62 5.12
CA THR A 150 -9.38 11.48 4.09
C THR A 150 -8.73 10.68 2.97
N ARG A 151 -8.41 9.39 3.18
CA ARG A 151 -7.77 8.52 2.17
C ARG A 151 -8.71 7.52 1.50
N SER A 152 -9.95 7.36 1.96
CA SER A 152 -10.89 6.39 1.36
C SER A 152 -11.26 6.69 -0.08
N ASP A 153 -11.20 7.94 -0.50
CA ASP A 153 -11.38 8.33 -1.90
C ASP A 153 -10.05 8.42 -2.67
N ASN A 154 -8.92 8.10 -2.02
CA ASN A 154 -7.57 8.05 -2.58
C ASN A 154 -7.11 6.59 -2.68
N LYS A 155 -6.10 6.19 -1.89
CA LYS A 155 -5.49 4.85 -1.90
C LYS A 155 -5.72 4.08 -0.58
N GLY A 156 -6.57 4.60 0.31
CA GLY A 156 -6.95 3.97 1.57
C GLY A 156 -5.76 3.82 2.54
N PRO A 157 -5.49 2.62 3.06
CA PRO A 157 -4.42 2.39 4.03
C PRO A 157 -3.02 2.25 3.40
N GLU A 158 -2.95 2.12 2.06
CA GLU A 158 -1.71 2.04 1.26
C GLU A 158 -0.76 0.89 1.66
N PRO A 159 -1.03 -0.34 1.17
CA PRO A 159 -0.10 -1.45 1.34
C PRO A 159 1.18 -1.17 0.55
N GLU A 160 2.26 -0.86 1.27
CA GLU A 160 3.51 -0.32 0.70
C GLU A 160 4.63 -1.35 0.80
N GLY A 161 5.16 -1.55 2.00
CA GLY A 161 6.16 -2.57 2.29
C GLY A 161 5.61 -4.00 2.26
N ILE A 162 6.40 -4.95 1.74
CA ILE A 162 6.09 -6.37 1.85
C ILE A 162 7.33 -7.24 2.04
N ALA A 163 7.25 -8.19 2.97
CA ALA A 163 8.33 -9.13 3.23
C ALA A 163 7.80 -10.55 3.45
N TYR A 164 8.54 -11.52 2.91
CA TYR A 164 8.28 -12.93 3.11
C TYR A 164 9.38 -13.55 3.99
N GLY A 165 9.01 -14.47 4.88
CA GLY A 165 10.00 -15.25 5.62
C GLY A 165 9.43 -16.50 6.28
N LYS A 166 10.31 -17.33 6.85
CA LYS A 166 9.92 -18.56 7.54
C LYS A 166 10.22 -18.48 9.03
N ALA A 167 9.23 -18.90 9.82
CA ALA A 167 9.35 -19.02 11.26
C ALA A 167 8.42 -20.12 11.77
N PHE A 168 8.86 -20.86 12.78
CA PHE A 168 8.04 -21.88 13.45
C PHE A 168 7.39 -22.92 12.51
N ASN A 169 8.09 -23.30 11.44
CA ASN A 169 7.61 -24.22 10.40
C ASN A 169 6.35 -23.71 9.67
N LYS A 170 6.23 -22.39 9.55
CA LYS A 170 5.20 -21.68 8.80
C LYS A 170 5.85 -20.65 7.89
N ASN A 171 5.14 -20.31 6.82
CA ASN A 171 5.50 -19.23 5.93
C ASN A 171 4.72 -17.98 6.34
N TRP A 172 5.42 -16.85 6.41
CA TRP A 172 4.88 -15.59 6.88
C TRP A 172 5.03 -14.53 5.82
N LEU A 173 4.01 -13.68 5.71
CA LEU A 173 4.01 -12.48 4.92
C LEU A 173 3.71 -11.31 5.85
N VAL A 174 4.56 -10.28 5.80
CA VAL A 174 4.35 -9.02 6.49
C VAL A 174 4.03 -7.97 5.44
N VAL A 175 2.95 -7.22 5.64
CA VAL A 175 2.52 -6.12 4.77
C VAL A 175 2.49 -4.84 5.60
N GLY A 176 3.22 -3.80 5.20
CA GLY A 176 3.20 -2.48 5.80
C GLY A 176 2.10 -1.62 5.19
N LEU A 177 1.45 -0.81 6.02
CA LEU A 177 0.40 0.12 5.61
C LEU A 177 0.90 1.56 5.81
N GLU A 178 1.33 2.23 4.76
CA GLU A 178 2.04 3.51 4.81
C GLU A 178 1.21 4.62 5.49
N ARG A 179 -0.08 4.75 5.15
CA ARG A 179 -0.90 5.82 5.77
C ARG A 179 -1.44 5.46 7.13
N ASP A 180 -1.82 4.21 7.32
CA ASP A 180 -2.33 3.72 8.61
C ASP A 180 -1.21 3.58 9.67
N GLY A 181 0.02 3.32 9.26
CA GLY A 181 1.18 3.21 10.16
C GLY A 181 1.43 1.80 10.70
N GLY A 182 0.47 0.87 10.58
CA GLY A 182 0.62 -0.49 11.07
C GLY A 182 1.26 -1.46 10.08
N ILE A 183 1.66 -2.62 10.60
CA ILE A 183 2.02 -3.81 9.81
C ILE A 183 1.02 -4.93 10.06
N MET A 184 0.71 -5.69 9.01
CA MET A 184 -0.16 -6.86 9.05
C MET A 184 0.65 -8.12 8.82
N LEU A 185 0.42 -9.13 9.66
CA LEU A 185 1.04 -10.44 9.57
C LEU A 185 0.02 -11.46 9.03
N PHE A 186 0.43 -12.18 8.00
CA PHE A 186 -0.32 -13.27 7.39
C PHE A 186 0.47 -14.56 7.39
N GLU A 187 -0.21 -15.66 7.67
CA GLU A 187 0.31 -17.02 7.46
C GLU A 187 0.00 -17.43 6.02
N VAL A 188 1.02 -17.80 5.25
CA VAL A 188 0.96 -18.02 3.80
C VAL A 188 1.53 -19.38 3.37
N SER A 189 1.38 -20.40 4.20
CA SER A 189 1.75 -21.79 3.84
C SER A 189 0.95 -22.29 2.64
N ASP A 190 -0.29 -21.82 2.48
CA ASP A 190 -1.06 -21.92 1.24
C ASP A 190 -1.12 -20.53 0.57
N PRO A 191 -0.38 -20.30 -0.53
CA PRO A 191 -0.38 -19.01 -1.24
C PRO A 191 -1.73 -18.64 -1.86
N ALA A 192 -2.65 -19.60 -2.05
CA ALA A 192 -3.99 -19.35 -2.56
C ALA A 192 -5.00 -19.01 -1.44
N ALA A 193 -4.62 -19.21 -0.17
CA ALA A 193 -5.46 -18.91 0.98
C ALA A 193 -4.65 -18.33 2.16
N PRO A 194 -4.01 -17.14 2.01
CA PRO A 194 -3.42 -16.41 3.13
C PRO A 194 -4.39 -16.22 4.29
N VAL A 195 -3.90 -16.44 5.52
CA VAL A 195 -4.68 -16.27 6.75
C VAL A 195 -4.16 -15.07 7.52
N PHE A 196 -5.02 -14.08 7.77
CA PHE A 196 -4.68 -12.95 8.66
C PHE A 196 -4.44 -13.46 10.09
N VAL A 197 -3.32 -13.05 10.68
CA VAL A 197 -2.94 -13.44 12.04
C VAL A 197 -3.00 -12.25 12.99
N GLN A 198 -2.34 -11.15 12.64
CA GLN A 198 -2.22 -10.01 13.55
C GLN A 198 -2.03 -8.70 12.80
N TYR A 199 -2.53 -7.62 13.40
CA TYR A 199 -2.18 -6.25 13.08
C TYR A 199 -1.35 -5.68 14.24
N ILE A 200 -0.23 -5.04 13.93
CA ILE A 200 0.71 -4.49 14.90
C ILE A 200 0.96 -3.02 14.54
N THR A 201 0.80 -2.13 15.51
CA THR A 201 1.16 -0.73 15.36
C THR A 201 1.72 -0.20 16.68
N THR A 202 2.69 0.70 16.57
CA THR A 202 3.19 1.55 17.66
C THR A 202 2.75 3.00 17.46
N THR A 203 1.98 3.29 16.41
CA THR A 203 1.45 4.61 16.08
C THR A 203 0.50 5.08 17.18
N ASP A 204 0.80 6.23 17.77
CA ASP A 204 -0.12 6.98 18.62
C ASP A 204 -0.65 8.19 17.84
N TRP A 205 -1.88 8.07 17.35
CA TRP A 205 -2.56 9.09 16.55
C TRP A 205 -2.86 10.40 17.29
N GLN A 206 -2.70 10.44 18.61
CA GLN A 206 -2.80 11.68 19.40
C GLN A 206 -1.45 12.37 19.58
N GLY A 207 -0.36 11.70 19.22
CA GLY A 207 0.98 12.22 19.28
C GLY A 207 1.35 13.09 18.07
N SER A 208 2.63 13.44 18.00
CA SER A 208 3.20 14.18 16.87
C SER A 208 4.47 13.53 16.33
N MET A 209 4.53 13.39 15.00
CA MET A 209 5.70 12.92 14.25
C MET A 209 6.80 14.00 14.14
N LEU A 210 6.52 15.24 14.53
CA LEU A 210 7.51 16.32 14.56
C LEU A 210 8.10 16.58 15.96
N SER A 211 7.57 15.96 17.01
CA SER A 211 8.10 16.14 18.37
C SER A 211 9.41 15.38 18.60
N THR A 212 10.13 15.73 19.67
CA THR A 212 11.34 15.03 20.13
C THR A 212 11.21 14.68 21.62
N PRO A 213 11.10 13.39 22.00
CA PRO A 213 11.00 12.22 21.13
C PRO A 213 9.70 12.22 20.30
N LYS A 214 9.63 11.37 19.27
CA LYS A 214 8.45 11.19 18.41
C LYS A 214 7.30 10.65 19.25
N SER A 215 6.37 11.52 19.64
CA SER A 215 5.25 11.14 20.50
C SER A 215 4.17 10.38 19.72
N SER A 216 4.22 10.43 18.38
CA SER A 216 3.42 9.60 17.48
C SER A 216 3.83 8.12 17.44
N GLY A 217 4.94 7.73 18.06
CA GLY A 217 5.56 6.43 17.79
C GLY A 217 6.06 6.33 16.34
N ASP A 218 5.93 5.15 15.75
CA ASP A 218 6.37 4.88 14.37
C ASP A 218 5.25 5.17 13.36
N VAL A 219 5.56 5.85 12.25
CA VAL A 219 4.59 6.34 11.25
C VAL A 219 5.12 6.12 9.84
N SER A 220 4.28 5.57 8.96
CA SER A 220 4.58 5.28 7.55
C SER A 220 5.63 4.20 7.32
N PRO A 221 5.28 2.92 7.55
CA PRO A 221 6.15 1.78 7.27
C PRO A 221 6.42 1.66 5.76
N GLU A 222 7.70 1.63 5.43
CA GLU A 222 8.24 1.54 4.06
C GLU A 222 8.89 0.16 3.83
N GLY A 223 10.23 0.12 3.82
CA GLY A 223 11.02 -1.09 3.75
C GLY A 223 10.76 -2.03 4.93
N ILE A 224 10.45 -3.28 4.60
CA ILE A 224 10.29 -4.38 5.55
C ILE A 224 11.31 -5.47 5.23
N LEU A 225 12.03 -5.92 6.26
CA LEU A 225 12.95 -7.05 6.17
C LEU A 225 12.56 -8.13 7.17
N PHE A 226 12.33 -9.34 6.68
CA PHE A 226 12.17 -10.52 7.52
C PHE A 226 13.52 -11.25 7.67
N ILE A 227 13.95 -11.47 8.91
CA ILE A 227 15.17 -12.21 9.25
C ILE A 227 14.77 -13.52 9.93
N GLU A 228 15.07 -14.65 9.30
CA GLU A 228 14.81 -15.96 9.90
C GLU A 228 15.71 -16.22 11.13
N ALA A 229 15.25 -17.08 12.05
CA ALA A 229 15.96 -17.37 13.30
C ALA A 229 17.42 -17.83 13.10
N LYS A 230 17.72 -18.54 12.00
CA LYS A 230 19.08 -18.99 11.68
C LYS A 230 20.05 -17.84 11.44
N ASP A 231 19.57 -16.76 10.82
CA ASP A 231 20.35 -15.60 10.38
C ASP A 231 20.31 -14.47 11.41
N SER A 232 19.42 -14.57 12.40
CA SER A 232 19.27 -13.59 13.48
C SER A 232 20.31 -13.74 14.60
N PRO A 233 20.82 -12.63 15.18
CA PRO A 233 21.73 -12.65 16.32
C PRO A 233 21.06 -13.19 17.60
N SER A 234 19.75 -12.98 17.78
CA SER A 234 19.01 -13.47 18.94
C SER A 234 18.53 -14.92 18.80
N LYS A 235 18.76 -15.54 17.63
CA LYS A 235 18.19 -16.86 17.27
C LYS A 235 16.67 -16.90 17.31
N LYS A 236 16.05 -15.74 17.11
CA LYS A 236 14.60 -15.55 16.98
C LYS A 236 14.30 -14.92 15.63
N PRO A 237 13.16 -15.25 14.99
CA PRO A 237 12.76 -14.56 13.78
C PRO A 237 12.45 -13.10 14.09
N LEU A 238 12.96 -12.19 13.26
CA LEU A 238 12.81 -10.74 13.42
C LEU A 238 12.16 -10.13 12.17
N VAL A 239 11.43 -9.05 12.36
CA VAL A 239 10.94 -8.17 11.30
C VAL A 239 11.47 -6.78 11.59
N ILE A 240 12.25 -6.22 10.66
CA ILE A 240 12.77 -4.86 10.74
C ILE A 240 11.94 -4.00 9.80
N VAL A 241 11.47 -2.85 10.28
CA VAL A 241 10.63 -1.92 9.53
C VAL A 241 11.22 -0.53 9.63
N SER A 242 11.44 0.11 8.49
CA SER A 242 11.76 1.54 8.42
C SER A 242 10.48 2.35 8.29
N TYR A 243 10.42 3.48 9.00
CA TYR A 243 9.26 4.37 9.02
C TYR A 243 9.66 5.76 8.51
N GLU A 244 9.15 6.16 7.34
CA GLU A 244 9.60 7.36 6.63
C GLU A 244 9.28 8.64 7.40
N LEU A 245 7.99 8.84 7.70
CA LEU A 245 7.49 10.09 8.24
C LEU A 245 7.97 10.35 9.67
N SER A 246 8.05 9.31 10.51
CA SER A 246 8.65 9.43 11.85
C SER A 246 10.18 9.44 11.82
N GLY A 247 10.81 8.94 10.75
CA GLY A 247 12.26 8.79 10.64
C GLY A 247 12.83 7.76 11.62
N THR A 248 12.07 6.71 11.92
CA THR A 248 12.40 5.68 12.92
C THR A 248 12.59 4.29 12.29
N VAL A 249 13.19 3.38 13.04
CA VAL A 249 13.31 1.96 12.67
C VAL A 249 12.88 1.12 13.87
N ALA A 250 11.94 0.22 13.66
CA ALA A 250 11.50 -0.73 14.68
C ALA A 250 11.93 -2.15 14.33
N ILE A 251 12.15 -2.96 15.37
CA ILE A 251 12.45 -4.39 15.27
C ILE A 251 11.39 -5.14 16.07
N PHE A 252 10.64 -5.99 15.39
CA PHE A 252 9.64 -6.87 15.99
C PHE A 252 10.16 -8.30 16.05
N GLU A 253 9.98 -8.96 17.19
CA GLU A 253 10.31 -10.38 17.36
C GLU A 253 9.05 -11.24 17.23
N LEU A 254 9.11 -12.31 16.45
CA LEU A 254 8.05 -13.31 16.40
C LEU A 254 8.28 -14.32 17.53
N ASN A 255 7.40 -14.29 18.54
CA ASN A 255 7.53 -15.10 19.75
C ASN A 255 6.92 -16.50 19.66
N SER A 256 5.86 -16.67 18.88
CA SER A 256 5.13 -17.93 18.72
C SER A 256 4.54 -18.09 17.32
N LYS A 257 3.94 -19.26 17.08
CA LYS A 257 3.03 -19.49 15.94
C LYS A 257 1.78 -18.62 16.04
#